data_AF-A0A927XJR2-F1
#
_entry.id   AF-A0A927XJR2-F1
#
_cell.length_a   1.000
_cell.length_b   1.000
_cell.length_c   1.000
_cell.angle_alpha   90.00
_cell.angle_beta   90.00
_cell.angle_gamma   90.00
#
_symmetry.space_group_name_H-M   'P 1'
#
loop_
_entity.id
_entity.type
_entity.pdbx_description
1 polymer ?
#
loop_
_entity_poly.entity_id
_entity_poly.type
_entity_poly.pdbx_seq_one_letter_code
_entity_poly.pdbx_strand_id
1 'polypeptide(L)'
;MEFKRIQGDFSVCKVQDYTGVCLNDLYCFTGRSEEENSLICQTQMVPANTISREDGYKAFRIEGVLDFSLIGILARISALLAEEKIGILAVSTFNTDYFFVKANDEMHALNKLASSGYTVKSGDDYGDYFLNRTASDILGEYSEHRDEWVYLSPTPQK
;
A
#
# COMPACT_ATOMS: atom_id res chain seq x y z
N MET A 1 17.36 -8.76 12.04
CA MET A 1 16.59 -7.98 11.05
C MET A 1 15.18 -7.83 11.59
N GLU A 2 14.63 -6.63 11.50
CA GLU A 2 13.33 -6.30 12.09
C GLU A 2 12.33 -6.01 10.97
N PHE A 3 11.09 -6.43 11.17
CA PHE A 3 9.95 -6.11 10.31
C PHE A 3 9.01 -5.17 11.04
N LYS A 4 8.43 -4.24 10.30
CA LYS A 4 7.36 -3.38 10.80
C LYS A 4 6.10 -3.59 9.98
N ARG A 5 5.02 -3.89 10.69
CA ARG A 5 3.67 -3.93 10.10
C ARG A 5 3.26 -2.53 9.65
N ILE A 6 2.60 -2.43 8.51
CA ILE A 6 2.04 -1.18 8.00
C ILE A 6 0.52 -1.25 8.20
N GLN A 7 -0.04 -0.22 8.82
CA GLN A 7 -1.47 -0.14 9.09
C GLN A 7 -2.24 0.14 7.80
N GLY A 8 -3.48 -0.38 7.75
CA GLY A 8 -4.38 -0.23 6.62
C GLY A 8 -4.60 -1.52 5.84
N ASP A 9 -5.43 -1.40 4.81
CA ASP A 9 -5.68 -2.42 3.79
C ASP A 9 -5.09 -1.95 2.48
N PHE A 10 -4.55 -2.89 1.72
CA PHE A 10 -3.90 -2.63 0.45
C PHE A 10 -4.60 -3.37 -0.69
N SER A 11 -4.50 -2.76 -1.86
CA SER A 11 -5.01 -3.29 -3.11
C SER A 11 -3.91 -3.29 -4.16
N VAL A 12 -3.94 -4.33 -4.99
CA VAL A 12 -3.11 -4.47 -6.18
C VAL A 12 -4.01 -4.22 -7.38
N CYS A 13 -3.65 -3.26 -8.22
CA CYS A 13 -4.51 -2.77 -9.28
C CYS A 13 -3.76 -2.78 -10.61
N LYS A 14 -4.50 -3.07 -11.68
CA LYS A 14 -4.18 -2.68 -13.04
C LYS A 14 -4.98 -1.43 -13.37
N VAL A 15 -4.32 -0.33 -13.71
CA VAL A 15 -4.98 0.95 -14.05
C VAL A 15 -4.84 1.24 -15.54
N GLN A 16 -5.79 2.00 -16.10
CA GLN A 16 -5.70 2.44 -17.50
C GLN A 16 -4.45 3.30 -17.74
N ASP A 17 -4.23 4.25 -16.83
CA ASP A 17 -3.06 5.12 -16.74
C ASP A 17 -2.94 5.64 -15.31
N TYR A 18 -1.95 6.48 -15.04
CA TYR A 18 -1.69 7.02 -13.70
C TYR A 18 -2.39 8.37 -13.42
N THR A 19 -3.31 8.84 -14.27
CA THR A 19 -3.93 10.19 -14.10
C THR A 19 -4.73 10.33 -12.81
N GLY A 20 -5.33 9.24 -12.31
CA GLY A 20 -6.05 9.21 -11.04
C GLY A 20 -5.20 8.81 -9.82
N VAL A 21 -3.89 8.59 -10.00
CA VAL A 21 -3.00 8.10 -8.94
C VAL A 21 -2.24 9.26 -8.31
N CYS A 22 -2.40 9.44 -7.00
CA CYS A 22 -1.62 10.42 -6.23
C CYS A 22 -0.26 9.81 -5.83
N LEU A 23 0.79 10.12 -6.60
CA LEU A 23 2.15 9.60 -6.35
C LEU A 23 2.79 10.10 -5.05
N ASN A 24 2.23 11.15 -4.42
CA ASN A 24 2.69 11.67 -3.14
C ASN A 24 2.09 10.94 -1.94
N ASP A 25 1.11 10.05 -2.16
CA ASP A 25 0.54 9.25 -1.08
C ASP A 25 1.58 8.28 -0.52
N LEU A 26 1.53 8.08 0.80
CA LEU A 26 2.34 7.06 1.45
C LEU A 26 1.95 5.68 0.92
N TYR A 27 2.97 4.87 0.61
CA TYR A 27 2.81 3.49 0.11
C TYR A 27 2.10 3.40 -1.25
N CYS A 28 2.33 4.39 -2.12
CA CYS A 28 1.97 4.32 -3.53
C CYS A 28 3.14 3.73 -4.35
N PHE A 29 2.97 2.51 -4.86
CA PHE A 29 3.96 1.83 -5.69
C PHE A 29 3.41 1.63 -7.10
N THR A 30 4.08 2.20 -8.10
CA THR A 30 3.70 2.06 -9.51
C THR A 30 4.73 1.25 -10.27
N GLY A 31 4.27 0.41 -11.19
CA GLY A 31 5.13 -0.37 -12.09
C GLY A 31 4.55 -0.37 -13.49
N ARG A 32 5.35 0.04 -14.49
CA ARG A 32 4.95 -0.05 -15.90
C ARG A 32 5.73 -1.16 -16.58
N SER A 33 5.01 -2.06 -17.24
CA SER A 33 5.58 -3.06 -18.14
C SER A 33 5.06 -2.84 -19.56
N GLU A 34 5.43 -3.71 -20.49
CA GLU A 34 4.87 -3.73 -21.84
C GLU A 34 3.37 -4.10 -21.83
N GLU A 35 2.92 -4.81 -20.79
CA GLU A 35 1.57 -5.36 -20.72
C GLU A 35 0.59 -4.46 -19.94
N GLU A 36 1.10 -3.64 -19.02
CA GLU A 36 0.23 -2.86 -18.12
C GLU A 36 0.88 -1.74 -17.31
N ASN A 37 -0.01 -0.98 -16.66
CA ASN A 37 0.28 -0.08 -15.56
C ASN A 37 -0.24 -0.72 -14.26
N SER A 38 0.67 -1.22 -13.42
CA SER A 38 0.38 -1.79 -12.11
C SER A 38 0.48 -0.72 -11.01
N LEU A 39 -0.37 -0.84 -10.00
CA LEU A 39 -0.42 0.01 -8.82
C LEU A 39 -0.61 -0.86 -7.58
N ILE A 40 0.19 -0.63 -6.54
CA ILE A 40 -0.13 -1.06 -5.17
C ILE A 40 -0.33 0.20 -4.34
N CYS A 41 -1.48 0.30 -3.69
CA CYS A 41 -1.84 1.45 -2.86
C CYS A 41 -2.75 1.01 -1.71
N GLN A 42 -3.04 1.94 -0.78
CA GLN A 42 -4.09 1.71 0.20
C GLN A 42 -5.44 1.52 -0.51
N THR A 43 -6.26 0.58 -0.05
CA THR A 43 -7.54 0.21 -0.69
C THR A 43 -8.50 1.39 -0.84
N GLN A 44 -8.46 2.34 0.10
CA GLN A 44 -9.27 3.57 0.06
C GLN A 44 -8.81 4.59 -1.00
N MET A 45 -7.58 4.43 -1.53
CA MET A 45 -6.98 5.31 -2.53
C MET A 45 -7.00 4.70 -3.94
N VAL A 46 -7.72 3.59 -4.14
CA VAL A 46 -7.85 2.94 -5.45
C VAL A 46 -8.55 3.91 -6.43
N PRO A 47 -7.95 4.22 -7.59
CA PRO A 47 -8.51 5.20 -8.51
C PRO A 47 -9.69 4.64 -9.29
N ALA A 48 -10.58 5.52 -9.74
CA ALA A 48 -11.77 5.16 -10.50
C ALA A 48 -11.46 4.51 -11.87
N ASN A 49 -10.29 4.81 -12.46
CA ASN A 49 -9.83 4.26 -13.74
C ASN A 49 -9.14 2.87 -13.60
N THR A 50 -9.42 2.15 -12.53
CA THR A 50 -8.91 0.80 -12.30
C THR A 50 -9.61 -0.21 -13.22
N ILE A 51 -8.81 -0.93 -14.02
CA ILE A 51 -9.28 -1.98 -14.94
C ILE A 51 -9.50 -3.30 -14.21
N SER A 52 -8.56 -3.66 -13.32
CA SER A 52 -8.63 -4.87 -12.50
C SER A 52 -8.06 -4.58 -11.13
N ARG A 53 -8.60 -5.21 -10.08
CA ARG A 53 -8.16 -5.03 -8.71
C ARG A 53 -8.24 -6.33 -7.93
N GLU A 54 -7.29 -6.49 -7.03
CA GLU A 54 -7.31 -7.52 -6.01
C GLU A 54 -7.06 -6.89 -4.65
N ASP A 55 -8.02 -7.07 -3.73
CA ASP A 55 -8.02 -6.45 -2.41
C ASP A 55 -7.57 -7.42 -1.31
N GLY A 56 -7.60 -6.92 -0.08
CA GLY A 56 -7.38 -7.72 1.12
C GLY A 56 -5.91 -8.06 1.32
N TYR A 57 -5.01 -7.14 0.96
CA TYR A 57 -3.60 -7.27 1.27
C TYR A 57 -3.25 -6.53 2.55
N LYS A 58 -2.32 -7.13 3.30
CA LYS A 58 -1.66 -6.55 4.47
C LYS A 58 -0.18 -6.40 4.16
N ALA A 59 0.41 -5.32 4.65
CA ALA A 59 1.77 -4.94 4.29
C ALA A 59 2.70 -4.92 5.51
N PHE A 60 3.95 -5.29 5.29
CA PHE A 60 5.04 -5.11 6.23
C PHE A 60 6.32 -4.80 5.47
N ARG A 61 7.26 -4.12 6.11
CA ARG A 61 8.57 -3.77 5.52
C ARG A 61 9.71 -4.20 6.42
N ILE A 62 10.89 -4.36 5.86
CA ILE A 62 12.11 -4.47 6.66
C ILE A 62 12.46 -3.07 7.20
N GLU A 63 12.74 -2.98 8.51
CA GLU A 63 13.20 -1.75 9.13
C GLU A 63 14.68 -1.47 8.82
N GLY A 64 15.00 -0.20 8.59
CA GLY A 64 16.34 0.27 8.24
C GLY A 64 16.58 0.40 6.74
N VAL A 65 17.84 0.70 6.40
CA VAL A 65 18.33 0.74 5.02
C VAL A 65 19.08 -0.56 4.75
N LEU A 66 18.68 -1.28 3.70
CA LEU A 66 19.33 -2.48 3.22
C LEU A 66 20.46 -2.08 2.26
N ASP A 67 21.66 -2.59 2.54
CA ASP A 67 22.78 -2.47 1.64
C ASP A 67 22.52 -3.34 0.39
N PHE A 68 22.73 -2.78 -0.81
CA PHE A 68 22.57 -3.50 -2.07
C PHE A 68 23.54 -4.69 -2.21
N SER A 69 24.60 -4.77 -1.39
CA SER A 69 25.48 -5.93 -1.31
C SER A 69 24.86 -7.12 -0.57
N LEU A 70 23.71 -6.94 0.10
CA LEU A 70 23.01 -8.00 0.82
C LEU A 70 22.33 -8.96 -0.16
N ILE A 71 22.97 -10.10 -0.39
CA ILE A 71 22.45 -11.13 -1.29
C ILE A 71 21.54 -12.10 -0.52
N GLY A 72 20.43 -12.48 -1.14
CA GLY A 72 19.59 -13.59 -0.68
C GLY A 72 18.59 -13.25 0.44
N ILE A 73 18.45 -11.98 0.82
CA ILE A 73 17.44 -11.55 1.81
C ILE A 73 16.03 -11.92 1.34
N LEU A 74 15.63 -11.49 0.15
CA LEU A 74 14.33 -11.83 -0.44
C LEU A 74 14.16 -13.33 -0.57
N ALA A 75 15.15 -14.06 -1.10
CA ALA A 75 15.08 -15.50 -1.26
C ALA A 75 14.80 -16.24 0.06
N ARG A 76 15.47 -15.84 1.15
CA ARG A 76 15.26 -16.42 2.48
C ARG A 76 13.87 -16.13 3.04
N ILE A 77 13.38 -14.90 2.87
CA ILE A 77 12.04 -14.51 3.33
C ILE A 77 10.96 -15.24 2.53
N SER A 78 11.09 -15.25 1.20
CA SER A 78 10.17 -15.96 0.31
C SER A 78 10.12 -17.46 0.62
N ALA A 79 11.27 -18.09 0.87
CA ALA A 79 11.32 -19.52 1.22
C ALA A 79 10.56 -19.81 2.53
N LEU A 80 10.77 -19.01 3.57
CA LEU A 80 10.09 -19.19 4.86
C LEU A 80 8.57 -19.04 4.74
N LEU A 81 8.09 -18.08 3.96
CA LEU A 81 6.65 -17.88 3.78
C LEU A 81 6.04 -18.93 2.85
N ALA A 82 6.79 -19.42 1.86
CA ALA A 82 6.38 -20.52 1.00
C ALA A 82 6.23 -21.85 1.75
N GLU A 83 7.03 -22.11 2.79
CA GLU A 83 6.84 -23.29 3.67
C GLU A 83 5.44 -23.34 4.31
N GLU A 84 4.88 -22.16 4.61
CA GLU A 84 3.52 -21.99 5.14
C GLU A 84 2.46 -21.84 4.03
N LYS A 85 2.85 -21.99 2.76
CA LYS A 85 2.00 -21.76 1.57
C LYS A 85 1.43 -20.34 1.46
N ILE A 86 2.15 -19.36 2.01
CA ILE A 86 1.76 -17.96 1.96
C ILE A 86 2.36 -17.32 0.71
N GLY A 87 1.48 -16.89 -0.19
CA GLY A 87 1.87 -16.08 -1.34
C GLY A 87 2.27 -14.67 -0.91
N ILE A 88 3.32 -14.14 -1.55
CA ILE A 88 3.79 -12.77 -1.29
C ILE A 88 3.87 -11.96 -2.58
N LEU A 89 3.70 -10.65 -2.44
CA LEU A 89 4.20 -9.67 -3.39
C LEU A 89 5.33 -8.91 -2.70
N ALA A 90 6.47 -8.78 -3.38
CA ALA A 90 7.62 -8.05 -2.87
C ALA A 90 7.86 -6.82 -3.73
N VAL A 91 8.04 -5.66 -3.09
CA VAL A 91 8.39 -4.40 -3.75
C VAL A 91 9.65 -3.84 -3.10
N SER A 92 10.74 -3.85 -3.84
CA SER A 92 11.99 -3.22 -3.43
C SER A 92 11.94 -1.71 -3.68
N THR A 93 12.41 -0.94 -2.70
CA THR A 93 12.69 0.48 -2.82
C THR A 93 14.19 0.72 -2.64
N PHE A 94 14.63 1.97 -2.78
CA PHE A 94 16.04 2.30 -2.55
C PHE A 94 16.51 1.90 -1.14
N ASN A 95 15.67 2.13 -0.13
CA ASN A 95 16.06 1.89 1.26
C ASN A 95 15.76 0.46 1.70
N THR A 96 14.63 -0.12 1.31
CA THR A 96 14.16 -1.37 1.91
C THR A 96 13.15 -2.08 1.03
N ASP A 97 12.81 -3.31 1.40
CA ASP A 97 11.78 -4.11 0.78
C ASP A 97 10.47 -4.07 1.56
N TYR A 98 9.38 -4.00 0.81
CA TYR A 98 8.01 -4.12 1.27
C TYR A 98 7.45 -5.46 0.81
N PHE A 99 6.64 -6.08 1.66
CA PHE A 99 6.00 -7.35 1.41
C PHE A 99 4.51 -7.21 1.66
N PHE A 100 3.72 -7.79 0.76
CA PHE A 100 2.28 -7.82 0.85
C PHE A 100 1.82 -9.28 0.86
N VAL A 101 0.96 -9.61 1.81
CA VAL A 101 0.34 -10.93 1.97
C VAL A 101 -1.16 -10.78 2.03
N LYS A 102 -1.91 -11.85 1.77
CA LYS A 102 -3.36 -11.82 1.98
C LYS A 102 -3.68 -11.62 3.47
N ALA A 103 -4.75 -10.89 3.75
CA ALA A 103 -5.16 -10.56 5.12
C ALA A 103 -5.37 -11.80 6.00
N ASN A 104 -5.90 -12.88 5.41
CA ASN A 104 -6.08 -14.15 6.11
C ASN A 104 -4.75 -14.83 6.48
N ASP A 105 -3.65 -14.49 5.80
CA ASP A 105 -2.32 -15.04 6.04
C ASP A 105 -1.44 -14.13 6.90
N GLU A 106 -1.89 -12.91 7.23
CA GLU A 106 -1.08 -11.90 7.93
C GLU A 106 -0.48 -12.45 9.24
N MET A 107 -1.33 -12.98 10.13
CA MET A 107 -0.85 -13.51 11.42
C MET A 107 0.08 -14.71 11.23
N HIS A 108 -0.19 -15.56 10.24
CA HIS A 108 0.63 -16.74 9.97
C HIS A 108 2.03 -16.31 9.46
N ALA A 109 2.09 -15.33 8.57
CA ALA A 109 3.34 -14.76 8.06
C ALA A 109 4.17 -14.13 9.19
N LEU A 110 3.55 -13.29 10.03
CA LEU A 110 4.24 -12.63 11.15
C LEU A 110 4.75 -13.66 12.17
N ASN A 111 3.95 -14.68 12.49
CA ASN A 111 4.35 -15.75 13.41
C ASN A 111 5.51 -16.58 12.85
N LYS A 112 5.47 -16.91 11.55
CA LYS A 112 6.57 -17.64 10.88
C LYS A 112 7.86 -16.84 10.88
N LEU A 113 7.80 -15.54 10.60
CA LEU A 113 8.95 -14.66 10.69
C LEU A 113 9.49 -14.60 12.12
N ALA A 114 8.62 -14.43 13.11
CA ALA A 114 9.01 -14.38 14.52
C ALA A 114 9.67 -15.69 14.99
N SER A 115 9.09 -16.84 14.68
CA SER A 115 9.65 -18.15 15.04
C SER A 115 10.96 -18.47 14.32
N SER A 116 11.23 -17.80 13.19
CA SER A 116 12.48 -17.90 12.43
C SER A 116 13.57 -16.92 12.91
N GLY A 117 13.36 -16.24 14.05
CA GLY A 117 14.34 -15.37 14.68
C GLY A 117 14.31 -13.91 14.20
N TYR A 118 13.28 -13.48 13.48
CA TYR A 118 13.08 -12.07 13.14
C TYR A 118 12.25 -11.35 14.21
N THR A 119 12.53 -10.08 14.42
CA THR A 119 11.70 -9.24 15.29
C THR A 119 10.58 -8.62 14.48
N VAL A 120 9.33 -8.72 14.95
CA VAL A 120 8.17 -8.08 14.32
C VAL A 120 7.66 -6.98 15.24
N LYS A 121 7.65 -5.74 14.76
CA LYS A 121 7.08 -4.58 15.45
C LYS A 121 5.65 -4.34 14.97
N SER A 122 4.77 -3.98 15.91
CA SER A 122 3.46 -3.41 15.58
C SER A 122 3.64 -2.13 14.77
N GLY A 123 2.73 -1.87 13.83
CA GLY A 123 2.76 -0.63 13.05
C GLY A 123 2.35 0.54 13.94
N ASP A 124 3.18 1.57 13.99
CA ASP A 124 2.89 2.82 14.69
C ASP A 124 1.55 3.41 14.22
N ASP A 125 0.77 3.95 15.16
CA ASP A 125 -0.47 4.69 14.90
C ASP A 125 -0.20 5.86 13.95
N TYR A 126 -0.44 5.65 12.66
CA TYR A 126 -0.58 6.73 11.67
C TYR A 126 -1.94 7.46 11.80
N GLY A 127 -2.57 7.41 12.99
CA GLY A 127 -3.75 8.21 13.30
C GLY A 127 -3.50 9.70 13.11
N ASP A 128 -2.28 10.19 13.31
CA ASP A 128 -1.99 11.63 13.27
C ASP A 128 -1.74 12.23 11.88
N TYR A 129 -1.50 11.42 10.84
CA TYR A 129 -1.27 11.95 9.49
C TYR A 129 -2.57 12.43 8.81
N PHE A 130 -3.72 11.88 9.21
CA PHE A 130 -5.04 12.31 8.72
C PHE A 130 -5.83 13.13 9.75
N LEU A 131 -5.53 13.05 11.06
CA LEU A 131 -6.24 13.81 12.09
C LEU A 131 -5.80 15.28 12.20
N ASN A 132 -4.64 15.65 11.66
CA ASN A 132 -4.12 17.03 11.71
C ASN A 132 -4.30 17.85 10.42
N ARG A 133 -5.02 17.33 9.42
CA ARG A 133 -5.47 18.15 8.28
C ARG A 133 -6.87 18.67 8.57
N THR A 134 -7.01 19.99 8.57
CA THR A 134 -8.32 20.62 8.61
C THR A 134 -9.03 20.43 7.26
N ALA A 135 -10.36 20.47 7.23
CA ALA A 135 -11.12 20.43 5.98
C ALA A 135 -10.64 21.51 4.97
N SER A 136 -10.05 22.60 5.47
CA SER A 136 -9.42 23.66 4.70
C SER A 136 -8.18 23.21 3.92
N ASP A 137 -7.38 22.31 4.49
CA ASP A 137 -6.15 21.78 3.86
C ASP A 137 -6.47 20.80 2.73
N ILE A 138 -7.64 20.16 2.79
CA ILE A 138 -8.14 19.23 1.76
C ILE A 138 -8.87 20.00 0.65
N LEU A 139 -9.59 21.07 1.01
CA LEU A 139 -10.36 21.89 0.06
C LEU A 139 -9.53 22.96 -0.65
N GLY A 140 -8.38 23.37 -0.11
CA GLY A 140 -7.47 24.34 -0.72
C GLY A 140 -6.95 23.90 -2.09
N GLU A 141 -6.58 22.62 -2.22
CA GLU A 141 -6.11 22.02 -3.48
C GLU A 141 -7.25 21.78 -4.49
N TYR A 142 -8.50 21.63 -4.02
CA TYR A 142 -9.68 21.51 -4.87
C TYR A 142 -10.22 22.85 -5.41
N SER A 143 -9.64 23.99 -5.00
CA SER A 143 -10.14 25.32 -5.36
C SER A 143 -9.56 25.91 -6.64
N GLU A 144 -8.47 25.36 -7.18
CA GLU A 144 -7.80 25.93 -8.36
C GLU A 144 -8.46 25.57 -9.70
N HIS A 145 -9.44 24.65 -9.74
CA HIS A 145 -10.09 24.20 -10.98
C HIS A 145 -11.64 24.21 -10.89
N ARG A 146 -12.23 25.30 -10.38
CA ARG A 146 -13.67 25.57 -10.54
C ARG A 146 -13.92 26.51 -11.71
N ASP A 147 -13.93 25.98 -12.92
CA ASP A 147 -14.80 26.52 -13.95
C ASP A 147 -15.59 25.36 -14.56
N GLU A 148 -16.90 25.55 -14.59
CA GLU A 148 -17.93 24.64 -15.11
C GLU A 148 -18.23 23.41 -14.24
N TRP A 149 -19.29 23.49 -13.42
CA TRP A 149 -20.47 22.60 -13.48
C TRP A 149 -21.63 23.22 -12.68
N VAL A 150 -22.76 23.37 -13.37
CA VAL A 150 -23.98 24.05 -12.93
C VAL A 150 -24.81 23.16 -11.99
N TYR A 151 -25.37 23.80 -10.97
CA TYR A 151 -26.33 23.28 -9.99
C TYR A 151 -27.38 22.31 -10.55
N LEU A 152 -27.53 21.14 -9.91
CA LEU A 152 -28.82 20.48 -9.72
C LEU A 152 -28.92 19.96 -8.28
N SER A 153 -29.58 20.71 -7.42
CA SER A 153 -29.97 20.26 -6.07
C SER A 153 -31.25 19.43 -6.14
N PRO A 154 -31.36 18.26 -5.49
CA PRO A 154 -32.65 17.63 -5.25
C PRO A 154 -33.36 18.33 -4.08
N THR A 155 -34.61 18.74 -4.32
CA THR A 155 -35.54 19.25 -3.30
C THR A 155 -35.75 18.26 -2.15
N PRO A 156 -35.77 18.70 -0.87
CA PRO A 156 -36.10 17.81 0.24
C PRO A 156 -37.59 17.45 0.24
N GLN A 157 -37.86 16.15 0.34
CA GLN A 157 -39.20 15.59 0.53
C GLN A 157 -39.77 15.97 1.91
N LYS A 158 -41.06 16.35 1.90
CA LYS A 158 -41.99 16.20 3.03
C LYS A 158 -43.05 15.18 2.63
#